data_AF-A0A5K0X0H5-F1
#
_entry.id   AF-A0A5K0X0H5-F1
#
_cell.length_a   1.000
_cell.length_b   1.000
_cell.length_c   1.000
_cell.angle_alpha   90.00
_cell.angle_beta   90.00
_cell.angle_gamma   90.00
#
_symmetry.space_group_name_H-M   'P 1'
#
loop_
_entity.id
_entity.type
_entity.pdbx_description
1 polymer ?
#
loop_
_entity_poly.entity_id
_entity_poly.type
_entity_poly.pdbx_seq_one_letter_code
_entity_poly.pdbx_strand_id
1 'polypeptide(L)' 'VRHRLKKEHGINGGIPVVFSQEKPKAKLLPFEGSSGNDENPSDYQ' A
#
# COMPACT_ATOMS: atom_id res chain seq x y z
N VAL A 1 2.62 3.80 1.38
CA VAL A 1 2.13 4.97 2.15
C VAL A 1 1.11 4.56 3.21
N ARG A 2 0.00 3.90 2.83
CA ARG A 2 -1.01 3.37 3.78
C ARG A 2 -0.42 2.61 4.97
N HIS A 3 0.51 1.68 4.71
CA HIS A 3 1.20 0.93 5.76
C HIS A 3 1.82 1.83 6.85
N ARG A 4 2.58 2.84 6.45
CA ARG A 4 3.23 3.79 7.37
C ARG A 4 2.20 4.65 8.11
N LEU A 5 1.17 5.13 7.41
CA LEU A 5 0.09 5.90 8.05
C LEU A 5 -0.59 5.10 9.17
N LYS A 6 -0.85 3.82 8.94
CA LYS A 6 -1.38 2.91 9.96
C LYS A 6 -0.40 2.69 11.11
N LYS A 7 0.86 2.32 10.79
CA LYS A 7 1.87 1.93 11.78
C LYS A 7 2.37 3.10 12.64
N GLU A 8 2.66 4.24 12.03
CA GLU A 8 3.32 5.38 12.69
C GLU A 8 2.32 6.40 13.23
N HIS A 9 1.13 6.49 12.63
CA HIS A 9 0.15 7.53 12.95
C HIS A 9 -1.23 6.99 13.36
N GLY A 10 -1.46 5.66 13.33
CA GLY A 10 -2.75 5.07 13.67
C GLY A 10 -3.88 5.41 12.68
N ILE A 11 -3.53 5.94 11.51
CA ILE A 11 -4.50 6.40 10.51
C ILE A 11 -4.89 5.21 9.63
N ASN A 12 -6.12 4.73 9.81
CA ASN A 12 -6.66 3.59 9.05
C ASN A 12 -7.43 4.01 7.78
N GLY A 13 -7.82 5.28 7.64
CA GLY A 13 -8.64 5.75 6.51
C GLY A 13 -9.12 7.20 6.68
N GLY A 14 -10.15 7.57 5.92
CA GLY A 14 -10.77 8.91 5.98
C GLY A 14 -10.07 9.97 5.12
N ILE A 15 -9.03 9.59 4.38
CA ILE A 15 -8.31 10.49 3.47
C ILE A 15 -8.78 10.22 2.04
N PRO A 16 -9.38 11.20 1.35
CA PRO A 16 -9.70 11.07 -0.07
C PRO A 16 -8.39 11.05 -0.88
N VAL A 17 -8.26 10.07 -1.78
CA VAL A 17 -7.07 9.92 -2.64
C VAL A 17 -7.53 9.72 -4.07
N VAL A 18 -6.86 10.41 -5.00
CA VAL A 18 -7.04 10.20 -6.44
C VAL A 18 -5.97 9.23 -6.91
N PHE A 19 -6.37 8.16 -7.58
CA PHE A 19 -5.48 7.15 -8.14
C PHE A 19 -5.88 6.80 -9.57
N SER A 20 -4.92 6.29 -10.34
CA SER A 20 -5.18 5.81 -11.71
C SER A 20 -5.83 4.43 -11.67
N GLN A 21 -6.78 4.19 -12.57
CA GLN A 21 -7.33 2.84 -12.82
C GLN A 21 -6.48 2.04 -13.83
N GLU A 22 -5.44 2.64 -14.41
CA GLU A 22 -4.54 1.96 -15.35
C GLU A 22 -3.71 0.90 -14.63
N LYS A 23 -3.60 -0.29 -15.22
CA LYS A 23 -2.75 -1.36 -14.70
C LYS A 23 -1.27 -0.89 -14.72
N PRO A 24 -0.52 -1.07 -13.62
CA PRO A 24 0.88 -0.69 -13.58
C PRO A 24 1.68 -1.47 -14.63
N LYS A 25 2.46 -0.73 -15.44
CA LYS A 25 3.30 -1.28 -16.51
C LYS A 25 4.55 -2.00 -15.99
N ALA A 26 5.00 -1.64 -14.79
CA ALA A 26 6.11 -2.26 -14.11
C ALA A 26 5.59 -3.22 -13.04
N LYS A 27 6.24 -4.38 -12.89
CA LYS A 27 6.06 -5.20 -11.68
C LYS A 27 6.59 -4.39 -10.51
N LEU A 28 5.74 -4.17 -9.51
CA LEU A 28 6.17 -3.56 -8.26
C LEU A 28 7.24 -4.47 -7.64
N LEU A 29 8.32 -3.87 -7.15
CA LEU A 29 9.29 -4.61 -6.36
C LEU A 29 8.58 -5.20 -5.13
N PRO A 30 8.93 -6.42 -4.71
CA PRO A 30 8.37 -6.99 -3.49
C PRO A 30 8.59 -6.00 -2.34
N PHE A 31 7.51 -5.73 -1.60
CA PHE A 31 7.58 -4.91 -0.42
C PHE A 31 7.60 -5.84 0.80
N GLU A 32 8.64 -5.72 1.61
CA GLU A 32 8.73 -6.37 2.91
C GLU A 32 7.65 -5.77 3.84
N GLY A 33 6.57 -6.52 4.06
CA GLY A 33 5.55 -6.13 5.03
C GLY A 33 6.10 -6.10 6.45
N SER A 34 5.34 -5.54 7.40
CA SER A 34 5.75 -5.48 8.82
C SER A 34 6.06 -6.85 9.45
N SER A 35 5.64 -7.92 8.78
CA SER A 35 5.76 -9.31 9.20
C SER A 35 6.87 -10.08 8.48
N GLY A 36 7.65 -9.45 7.59
CA GLY A 36 8.67 -10.11 6.76
C GLY A 36 8.10 -11.06 5.70
N ASN A 37 6.80 -10.95 5.42
CA ASN A 37 6.14 -11.65 4.31
C ASN A 37 5.92 -10.67 3.16
N ASP A 38 6.00 -11.18 1.93
CA ASP A 38 5.59 -10.48 0.72
C ASP A 38 4.10 -10.11 0.83
N GLU A 39 3.81 -8.82 1.00
CA GLU A 39 2.44 -8.33 0.95
C GLU A 39 2.02 -8.12 -0.50
N ASN A 40 0.84 -8.63 -0.87
CA ASN A 40 0.35 -8.49 -2.23
C ASN A 40 0.10 -7.00 -2.50
N PRO A 41 0.65 -6.42 -3.58
CA PRO A 41 0.40 -5.02 -3.92
C PRO A 41 -1.09 -4.67 -4.06
N SER A 42 -1.93 -5.68 -4.33
CA SER A 42 -3.39 -5.56 -4.45
C SER A 42 -4.07 -5.33 -3.09
N ASP A 43 -3.45 -5.70 -1.97
CA ASP A 43 -4.03 -5.49 -0.62
C ASP A 43 -4.05 -4.00 -0.24
N TYR A 44 -3.38 -3.17 -1.05
CA TYR A 44 -3.24 -1.73 -0.88
C TYR A 44 -4.02 -0.89 -1.90
N GLN A 45 -4.57 -1.51 -2.95
CA GLN A 45 -5.33 -0.86 -4.02
C GLN A 45 -6.82 -0.80 -3.66
#